data_AF-A0AAN6XSQ6-F1
#
_entry.id   AF-A0AAN6XSQ6-F1
#
_cell.length_a   1.000
_cell.length_b   1.000
_cell.length_c   1.000
_cell.angle_alpha   90.00
_cell.angle_beta   90.00
_cell.angle_gamma   90.00
#
_symmetry.space_group_name_H-M   'P 1'
#
loop_
_entity.id
_entity.type
_entity.pdbx_description
1 polymer ?
#
loop_
_entity_poly.entity_id
_entity_poly.type
_entity_poly.pdbx_seq_one_letter_code
_entity_poly.pdbx_strand_id
1 'polypeptide(L)'
;MEKFSQFRDRGSGISPFMPTSSPTSIISNLTSTILFAIRLPIFLAYTLLYFLFLHHLPLPAVAHKLLLWIYLSIPGIWWVDLQLDGVKRGSLSQQPPSRVPHPGSLIAANFTSPVDALYLAAVFDPVFVVSYPHSRKVQRISLITAIINALSPAPLSPPPNSKLTDLRTIVERHPNRVIAIFPESGTTNGKGILPLSPALLTVPTDAKIFPVSMRYTPPDITTPVPGAWIQFLWKLLGRPTHCIRVRIAEGMVNTTKAVNGVSSHEESTPAGEDGVTVEEQKLLDSVAEALARLGRAKRVGLTLKEKEAFVKAWNKRRR
;
A
#
# COMPACT_ATOMS: atom_id res chain seq x y z
N MET A 1 -28.19 4.46 -6.98
CA MET A 1 -26.96 3.72 -6.56
C MET A 1 -26.91 2.29 -7.12
N GLU A 2 -27.92 1.84 -7.87
CA GLU A 2 -28.03 0.45 -8.33
C GLU A 2 -27.05 0.06 -9.46
N LYS A 3 -26.58 1.02 -10.26
CA LYS A 3 -25.69 0.74 -11.42
C LYS A 3 -24.27 0.27 -11.09
N PHE A 4 -23.80 0.44 -9.85
CA PHE A 4 -22.50 -0.08 -9.40
C PHE A 4 -22.63 -1.21 -8.38
N SER A 5 -23.85 -1.75 -8.19
CA SER A 5 -24.09 -2.89 -7.29
C SER A 5 -23.29 -4.13 -7.71
N GLN A 6 -23.00 -4.28 -9.01
CA GLN A 6 -22.17 -5.35 -9.55
C GLN A 6 -20.73 -5.31 -9.03
N PHE A 7 -20.21 -4.12 -8.68
CA PHE A 7 -18.87 -3.94 -8.12
C PHE A 7 -18.88 -3.90 -6.59
N ARG A 8 -19.90 -4.52 -6.00
CA ARG A 8 -20.03 -4.77 -4.58
C ARG A 8 -19.74 -6.25 -4.35
N ASP A 9 -18.84 -6.51 -3.42
CA ASP A 9 -18.51 -7.88 -3.03
C ASP A 9 -19.77 -8.59 -2.51
N ARG A 10 -20.07 -9.78 -3.02
CA ARG A 10 -21.32 -10.50 -2.71
C ARG A 10 -21.38 -10.97 -1.25
N GLY A 11 -20.24 -11.36 -0.69
CA GLY A 11 -20.17 -11.86 0.69
C GLY A 11 -20.19 -10.74 1.73
N SER A 12 -19.35 -9.72 1.56
CA SER A 12 -19.19 -8.64 2.53
C SER A 12 -20.11 -7.43 2.30
N GLY A 13 -20.66 -7.28 1.10
CA GLY A 13 -21.40 -6.09 0.72
C GLY A 13 -20.53 -4.82 0.67
N ILE A 14 -19.21 -4.93 0.49
CA ILE A 14 -18.32 -3.77 0.39
C ILE A 14 -18.02 -3.43 -1.08
N SER A 15 -17.99 -2.14 -1.40
CA SER A 15 -17.53 -1.62 -2.70
C SER A 15 -16.15 -0.99 -2.54
N PRO A 16 -15.05 -1.73 -2.73
CA PRO A 16 -13.68 -1.24 -2.49
C PRO A 16 -13.23 -0.17 -3.49
N PHE A 17 -13.85 -0.11 -4.66
CA PHE A 17 -13.47 0.81 -5.73
C PHE A 17 -14.25 2.14 -5.71
N MET A 18 -15.29 2.23 -4.90
CA MET A 18 -16.10 3.45 -4.80
C MET A 18 -15.32 4.55 -4.05
N PRO A 19 -15.11 5.73 -4.67
CA PRO A 19 -14.48 6.86 -3.99
C PRO A 19 -15.23 7.24 -2.72
N THR A 20 -14.48 7.56 -1.67
CA THR A 20 -15.02 8.16 -0.46
C THR A 20 -15.18 9.66 -0.66
N SER A 21 -16.37 10.15 -0.36
CA SER A 21 -16.64 11.57 -0.19
C SER A 21 -16.70 11.88 1.30
N SER A 22 -16.22 13.06 1.66
CA SER A 22 -16.44 13.64 2.98
C SER A 22 -17.36 14.85 2.80
N PRO A 23 -18.29 15.09 3.74
CA PRO A 23 -19.21 16.21 3.64
C PRO A 23 -18.44 17.53 3.56
N THR A 24 -18.94 18.45 2.76
CA THR A 24 -18.38 19.80 2.60
C THR A 24 -19.42 20.83 2.99
N SER A 25 -18.99 21.86 3.70
CA SER A 25 -19.78 23.06 3.99
C SER A 25 -19.23 24.24 3.18
N ILE A 26 -20.01 25.30 2.99
CA ILE A 26 -19.57 26.50 2.24
C ILE A 26 -18.29 27.08 2.87
N ILE A 27 -18.26 27.19 4.20
CA ILE A 27 -17.10 27.67 4.97
C ILE A 27 -15.90 26.73 4.77
N SER A 28 -16.13 25.41 4.81
CA SER A 28 -15.07 24.42 4.54
C SER A 28 -14.53 24.56 3.12
N ASN A 29 -15.37 24.87 2.13
CA ASN A 29 -14.94 25.06 0.75
C ASN A 29 -14.09 26.33 0.60
N LEU A 30 -14.50 27.45 1.18
CA LEU A 30 -13.70 28.68 1.14
C LEU A 30 -12.33 28.48 1.79
N THR A 31 -12.30 27.87 2.98
CA THR A 31 -11.06 27.52 3.68
C THR A 31 -10.19 26.59 2.82
N SER A 32 -10.81 25.60 2.17
CA SER A 32 -10.10 24.66 1.31
C SER A 32 -9.49 25.32 0.09
N THR A 33 -10.20 26.26 -0.54
CA THR A 33 -9.68 27.04 -1.66
C THR A 33 -8.46 27.86 -1.27
N ILE A 34 -8.52 28.56 -0.13
CA ILE A 34 -7.40 29.39 0.36
C ILE A 34 -6.20 28.50 0.69
N LEU A 35 -6.39 27.41 1.44
CA LEU A 35 -5.33 26.47 1.77
C LEU A 35 -4.71 25.83 0.52
N PHE A 36 -5.54 25.42 -0.43
CA PHE A 36 -5.09 24.85 -1.69
C PHE A 36 -4.24 25.86 -2.48
N ALA A 37 -4.71 27.11 -2.62
CA ALA A 37 -3.99 28.14 -3.36
C ALA A 37 -2.61 28.46 -2.77
N ILE A 38 -2.49 28.45 -1.43
CA ILE A 38 -1.21 28.70 -0.74
C ILE A 38 -0.30 27.47 -0.80
N ARG A 39 -0.83 26.28 -0.52
CA ARG A 39 -0.02 25.06 -0.39
C ARG A 39 0.38 24.47 -1.73
N LEU A 40 -0.41 24.64 -2.79
CA LEU A 40 -0.10 24.10 -4.12
C LEU A 40 1.26 24.57 -4.66
N PRO A 41 1.58 25.88 -4.74
CA PRO A 41 2.88 26.31 -5.26
C PRO A 41 4.04 25.79 -4.40
N ILE A 42 3.88 25.80 -3.06
CA ILE A 42 4.90 25.27 -2.12
C ILE A 42 5.10 23.76 -2.34
N PHE A 43 4.01 23.01 -2.44
CA PHE A 43 4.04 21.56 -2.64
C PHE A 43 4.68 21.20 -3.99
N LEU A 44 4.33 21.90 -5.07
CA LEU A 44 4.91 21.65 -6.39
C LEU A 44 6.40 22.02 -6.42
N ALA A 45 6.78 23.18 -5.87
CA ALA A 45 8.18 23.59 -5.77
C ALA A 45 9.01 22.59 -4.97
N TYR A 46 8.50 22.13 -3.81
CA TYR A 46 9.18 21.13 -2.99
C TYR A 46 9.23 19.76 -3.66
N THR A 47 8.16 19.34 -4.36
CA THR A 47 8.14 18.10 -5.14
C THR A 47 9.24 18.11 -6.19
N LEU A 48 9.36 19.20 -6.95
CA LEU A 48 10.38 19.39 -7.97
C LEU A 48 11.78 19.40 -7.35
N LEU A 49 11.99 20.19 -6.30
CA LEU A 49 13.26 20.29 -5.58
C LEU A 49 13.69 18.93 -5.02
N TYR A 50 12.75 18.19 -4.43
CA TYR A 50 13.04 16.90 -3.80
C TYR A 50 13.47 15.87 -4.84
N PHE A 51 12.69 15.66 -5.90
CA PHE A 51 12.99 14.61 -6.87
C PHE A 51 14.10 14.97 -7.87
N LEU A 52 14.32 16.27 -8.17
CA LEU A 52 15.40 16.67 -9.08
C LEU A 52 16.75 16.85 -8.37
N PHE A 53 16.76 17.24 -7.10
CA PHE A 53 18.00 17.59 -6.39
C PHE A 53 18.16 16.79 -5.09
N LEU A 54 17.26 16.96 -4.12
CA LEU A 54 17.50 16.47 -2.76
C LEU A 54 17.61 14.94 -2.67
N HIS A 55 16.84 14.22 -3.47
CA HIS A 55 16.86 12.76 -3.52
C HIS A 55 18.23 12.21 -4.00
N HIS A 56 18.93 12.94 -4.86
CA HIS A 56 20.20 12.51 -5.45
C HIS A 56 21.42 12.86 -4.58
N LEU A 57 21.25 13.74 -3.58
CA LEU A 57 22.33 14.11 -2.69
C LEU A 57 22.71 12.93 -1.77
N PRO A 58 24.01 12.66 -1.55
CA PRO A 58 24.50 11.62 -0.65
C PRO A 58 24.36 12.06 0.82
N LEU A 59 23.14 12.33 1.26
CA LEU A 59 22.84 12.73 2.63
C LEU A 59 22.77 11.51 3.56
N PRO A 60 23.07 11.67 4.86
CA PRO A 60 22.81 10.65 5.86
C PRO A 60 21.33 10.22 5.86
N ALA A 61 21.04 8.97 6.19
CA ALA A 61 19.68 8.43 6.19
C ALA A 61 18.70 9.26 7.05
N VAL A 62 19.18 9.80 8.17
CA VAL A 62 18.38 10.67 9.06
C VAL A 62 17.92 11.94 8.35
N ALA A 63 18.80 12.56 7.55
CA ALA A 63 18.48 13.77 6.79
C ALA A 63 17.47 13.47 5.68
N HIS A 64 17.63 12.37 4.94
CA HIS A 64 16.66 11.94 3.94
C HIS A 64 15.27 11.70 4.55
N LYS A 65 15.21 11.05 5.72
CA LYS A 65 13.94 10.88 6.44
C LYS A 65 13.32 12.21 6.86
N LEU A 66 14.13 13.15 7.36
CA LEU A 66 13.64 14.48 7.74
C LEU A 66 13.07 15.24 6.54
N LEU A 67 13.71 15.17 5.37
CA LEU A 67 13.20 15.76 4.13
C LEU A 67 11.86 15.15 3.69
N LEU A 68 11.68 13.84 3.86
CA LEU A 68 10.41 13.16 3.59
C LEU A 68 9.32 13.55 4.60
N TRP A 69 9.67 13.76 5.88
CA TRP A 69 8.73 14.29 6.87
C TRP A 69 8.33 15.74 6.59
N ILE A 70 9.26 16.58 6.12
CA ILE A 70 8.93 17.92 5.62
C ILE A 70 7.96 17.79 4.43
N TYR A 71 8.20 16.88 3.50
CA TYR A 71 7.27 16.61 2.39
C TYR A 71 5.85 16.33 2.91
N LEU A 72 5.69 15.42 3.87
CA LEU A 72 4.41 15.06 4.47
C LEU A 72 3.76 16.22 5.24
N SER A 73 4.55 17.13 5.82
CA SER A 73 4.03 18.28 6.57
C SER A 73 3.33 19.32 5.69
N ILE A 74 3.74 19.51 4.43
CA ILE A 74 3.16 20.49 3.49
C ILE A 74 1.63 20.31 3.30
N PRO A 75 1.10 19.11 3.01
CA PRO A 75 -0.34 18.88 2.93
C PRO A 75 -1.05 18.87 4.29
N GLY A 76 -0.35 19.06 5.40
CA GLY A 76 -0.92 19.07 6.74
C GLY A 76 -0.97 17.71 7.44
N ILE A 77 -0.09 16.76 7.05
CA ILE A 77 0.06 15.48 7.74
C ILE A 77 1.06 15.65 8.88
N TRP A 78 0.60 16.21 10.00
CA TRP A 78 1.43 16.41 11.21
C TRP A 78 1.32 15.27 12.21
N TRP A 79 0.20 14.53 12.17
CA TRP A 79 -0.19 13.57 13.20
C TRP A 79 -0.25 12.16 12.62
N VAL A 80 0.68 11.32 13.07
CA VAL A 80 0.67 9.88 12.79
C VAL A 80 0.38 9.13 14.08
N ASP A 81 -0.75 8.44 14.10
CA ASP A 81 -1.12 7.53 15.19
C ASP A 81 -0.61 6.14 14.85
N LEU A 82 0.62 5.82 15.27
CA LEU A 82 1.24 4.51 15.15
C LEU A 82 0.85 3.60 16.33
N GLN A 83 0.35 2.41 16.05
CA GLN A 83 0.11 1.38 17.08
C GLN A 83 0.54 0.00 16.58
N LEU A 84 1.11 -0.80 17.47
CA LEU A 84 1.39 -2.21 17.23
C LEU A 84 0.21 -3.06 17.68
N ASP A 85 -0.03 -4.14 16.95
CA ASP A 85 -1.07 -5.10 17.27
C ASP A 85 -0.81 -5.79 18.62
N GLY A 86 -1.85 -5.91 19.44
CA GLY A 86 -1.77 -6.49 20.79
C GLY A 86 -0.99 -5.65 21.83
N VAL A 87 -0.54 -4.43 21.49
CA VAL A 87 0.25 -3.59 22.41
C VAL A 87 -0.57 -2.38 22.86
N LYS A 88 -0.58 -2.12 24.18
CA LYS A 88 -1.25 -0.93 24.74
C LYS A 88 -0.58 0.35 24.23
N ARG A 89 -1.39 1.36 23.93
CA ARG A 89 -0.91 2.68 23.49
C ARG A 89 0.01 3.28 24.57
N GLY A 90 1.21 3.71 24.18
CA GLY A 90 2.22 4.26 25.09
C GLY A 90 3.31 3.27 25.52
N SER A 91 3.08 1.96 25.40
CA SER A 91 4.10 0.92 25.70
C SER A 91 4.95 0.51 24.50
N LEU A 92 4.92 1.30 23.41
CA LEU A 92 5.62 1.00 22.16
C LEU A 92 7.15 0.90 22.36
N SER A 93 7.73 1.83 23.12
CA SER A 93 9.17 1.88 23.41
C SER A 93 9.66 0.71 24.25
N GLN A 94 8.77 0.00 24.94
CA GLN A 94 9.09 -1.15 25.79
C GLN A 94 9.04 -2.47 25.02
N GLN A 95 8.56 -2.47 23.77
CA GLN A 95 8.47 -3.67 22.96
C GLN A 95 9.82 -4.03 22.34
N PRO A 96 10.10 -5.33 22.12
CA PRO A 96 11.35 -5.73 21.50
C PRO A 96 11.43 -5.17 20.06
N PRO A 97 12.64 -4.80 19.58
CA PRO A 97 12.82 -4.30 18.21
C PRO A 97 12.35 -5.28 17.12
N SER A 98 12.21 -6.57 17.45
CA SER A 98 11.70 -7.61 16.55
C SER A 98 10.20 -7.52 16.23
N ARG A 99 9.44 -6.68 16.95
CA ARG A 99 8.00 -6.42 16.74
C ARG A 99 7.73 -5.35 15.68
N VAL A 100 8.76 -4.61 15.24
CA VAL A 100 8.66 -3.61 14.17
C VAL A 100 9.42 -4.07 12.93
N PRO A 101 9.07 -3.57 11.73
CA PRO A 101 9.86 -3.84 10.53
C PRO A 101 11.32 -3.41 10.71
N HIS A 102 12.22 -4.37 10.49
CA HIS A 102 13.66 -4.22 10.66
C HIS A 102 14.41 -4.64 9.38
N PRO A 103 15.70 -4.30 9.22
CA PRO A 103 16.50 -4.76 8.09
C PRO A 103 16.33 -6.26 7.82
N GLY A 104 16.21 -6.64 6.54
CA GLY A 104 15.97 -8.03 6.12
C GLY A 104 14.52 -8.50 6.24
N SER A 105 13.60 -7.64 6.70
CA SER A 105 12.16 -7.94 6.73
C SER A 105 11.40 -7.33 5.56
N LEU A 106 10.18 -7.84 5.36
CA LEU A 106 9.24 -7.39 4.34
C LEU A 106 8.04 -6.70 5.00
N ILE A 107 7.69 -5.50 4.52
CA ILE A 107 6.42 -4.84 4.81
C ILE A 107 5.43 -5.20 3.72
N ALA A 108 4.33 -5.86 4.09
CA ALA A 108 3.17 -6.07 3.24
C ALA A 108 2.10 -5.03 3.62
N ALA A 109 1.94 -3.98 2.83
CA ALA A 109 1.05 -2.87 3.15
C ALA A 109 -0.22 -2.85 2.30
N ASN A 110 -1.36 -2.43 2.89
CA ASN A 110 -2.52 -2.10 2.06
C ASN A 110 -2.20 -0.90 1.15
N PHE A 111 -2.89 -0.81 0.01
CA PHE A 111 -2.64 0.26 -0.96
C PHE A 111 -3.89 1.09 -1.20
N THR A 112 -3.85 2.37 -0.84
CA THR A 112 -5.03 3.24 -0.84
C THR A 112 -4.74 4.66 -1.35
N SER A 113 -3.51 5.16 -1.22
CA SER A 113 -3.16 6.55 -1.56
C SER A 113 -1.68 6.68 -1.95
N PRO A 114 -1.30 7.67 -2.78
CA PRO A 114 0.12 8.01 -3.01
C PRO A 114 0.90 8.33 -1.72
N VAL A 115 0.19 8.81 -0.69
CA VAL A 115 0.76 9.11 0.63
C VAL A 115 1.29 7.85 1.32
N ASP A 116 0.77 6.66 1.00
CA ASP A 116 1.21 5.38 1.58
C ASP A 116 2.71 5.15 1.33
N ALA A 117 3.13 5.29 0.06
CA ALA A 117 4.53 5.12 -0.33
C ALA A 117 5.43 6.19 0.32
N LEU A 118 4.97 7.44 0.36
CA LEU A 118 5.72 8.54 0.96
C LEU A 118 5.92 8.35 2.48
N TYR A 119 4.87 7.90 3.18
CA TYR A 119 4.94 7.59 4.60
C TYR A 119 5.88 6.41 4.88
N LEU A 120 5.77 5.31 4.13
CA LEU A 120 6.66 4.16 4.29
C LEU A 120 8.12 4.56 4.05
N ALA A 121 8.39 5.43 3.06
CA ALA A 121 9.72 5.97 2.83
C ALA A 121 10.23 6.80 4.01
N ALA A 122 9.41 7.70 4.56
CA ALA A 122 9.79 8.57 5.67
C ALA A 122 10.14 7.79 6.96
N VAL A 123 9.45 6.67 7.20
CA VAL A 123 9.63 5.87 8.42
C VAL A 123 10.71 4.80 8.25
N PHE A 124 10.58 3.96 7.22
CA PHE A 124 11.36 2.72 7.10
C PHE A 124 12.50 2.80 6.08
N ASP A 125 12.54 3.83 5.24
CA ASP A 125 13.44 3.90 4.07
C ASP A 125 13.53 2.56 3.28
N PRO A 126 12.40 2.04 2.79
CA PRO A 126 12.36 0.71 2.21
C PRO A 126 12.77 0.70 0.74
N VAL A 127 13.14 -0.49 0.25
CA VAL A 127 13.20 -0.78 -1.18
C VAL A 127 11.77 -1.11 -1.65
N PHE A 128 11.22 -0.27 -2.54
CA PHE A 128 9.90 -0.50 -3.10
C PHE A 128 9.92 -1.55 -4.20
N VAL A 129 8.94 -2.44 -4.17
CA VAL A 129 8.68 -3.42 -5.21
C VAL A 129 7.20 -3.40 -5.60
N VAL A 130 6.94 -3.63 -6.88
CA VAL A 130 5.58 -3.82 -7.41
C VAL A 130 5.36 -5.31 -7.68
N SER A 131 4.16 -5.77 -7.35
CA SER A 131 3.65 -7.11 -7.66
C SER A 131 2.55 -7.03 -8.72
N TYR A 132 2.26 -8.19 -9.30
CA TYR A 132 1.20 -8.34 -10.31
C TYR A 132 0.21 -9.41 -9.86
N PRO A 133 -1.06 -9.31 -10.27
CA PRO A 133 -2.02 -10.41 -10.13
C PRO A 133 -1.45 -11.70 -10.72
N HIS A 134 -1.67 -12.84 -10.05
CA HIS A 134 -1.30 -14.17 -10.54
C HIS A 134 0.20 -14.38 -10.84
N SER A 135 1.09 -13.47 -10.43
CA SER A 135 2.54 -13.61 -10.62
C SER A 135 3.27 -13.72 -9.29
N ARG A 136 4.17 -14.69 -9.19
CA ARG A 136 5.09 -14.83 -8.04
C ARG A 136 6.28 -13.85 -8.14
N LYS A 137 6.48 -13.20 -9.29
CA LYS A 137 7.60 -12.28 -9.51
C LYS A 137 7.24 -10.85 -9.17
N VAL A 138 8.26 -10.08 -8.82
CA VAL A 138 8.19 -8.65 -8.50
C VAL A 138 9.16 -7.85 -9.34
N GLN A 139 8.89 -6.54 -9.46
CA GLN A 139 9.81 -5.60 -10.06
C GLN A 139 10.19 -4.53 -9.02
N ARG A 140 11.50 -4.24 -8.89
CA ARG A 140 11.96 -3.11 -8.09
C ARG A 140 11.58 -1.79 -8.75
N ILE A 141 11.03 -0.87 -7.96
CA ILE A 141 10.61 0.46 -8.42
C ILE A 141 11.20 1.55 -7.53
N SER A 142 11.20 2.78 -8.02
CA SER A 142 11.58 3.96 -7.24
C SER A 142 10.40 4.47 -6.40
N LEU A 143 10.68 5.37 -5.45
CA LEU A 143 9.65 6.04 -4.66
C LEU A 143 8.67 6.81 -5.55
N ILE A 144 9.17 7.57 -6.54
CA ILE A 144 8.32 8.33 -7.45
C ILE A 144 7.40 7.40 -8.25
N THR A 145 7.89 6.25 -8.71
CA THR A 145 7.06 5.25 -9.39
C THR A 145 6.01 4.66 -8.44
N ALA A 146 6.36 4.40 -7.17
CA ALA A 146 5.39 3.89 -6.18
C ALA A 146 4.25 4.89 -5.92
N ILE A 147 4.59 6.19 -5.82
CA ILE A 147 3.63 7.29 -5.67
C ILE A 147 2.74 7.40 -6.92
N ILE A 148 3.33 7.39 -8.12
CA ILE A 148 2.60 7.48 -9.38
C ILE A 148 1.66 6.27 -9.56
N ASN A 149 2.11 5.06 -9.22
CA ASN A 149 1.30 3.85 -9.33
C ASN A 149 -0.01 3.91 -8.53
N ALA A 150 -0.07 4.71 -7.46
CA ALA A 150 -1.30 4.89 -6.68
C ALA A 150 -2.38 5.68 -7.41
N LEU A 151 -2.00 6.48 -8.42
CA LEU A 151 -2.90 7.28 -9.25
C LEU A 151 -3.00 6.75 -10.70
N SER A 152 -2.14 5.81 -11.07
CA SER A 152 -2.17 5.12 -12.36
C SER A 152 -3.14 3.93 -12.35
N PRO A 153 -3.59 3.47 -13.54
CA PRO A 153 -4.29 2.20 -13.66
C PRO A 153 -3.51 1.06 -13.01
N ALA A 154 -4.22 0.14 -12.34
CA ALA A 154 -3.57 -0.99 -11.69
C ALA A 154 -2.92 -1.91 -12.75
N PRO A 155 -1.65 -2.28 -12.61
CA PRO A 155 -0.99 -3.14 -13.57
C PRO A 155 -1.53 -4.57 -13.47
N LEU A 156 -2.13 -5.06 -14.56
CA LEU A 156 -2.58 -6.46 -14.67
C LEU A 156 -1.43 -7.40 -15.06
N SER A 157 -0.42 -6.87 -15.76
CA SER A 157 0.72 -7.61 -16.25
C SER A 157 1.99 -6.76 -16.17
N PRO A 158 3.16 -7.41 -16.09
CA PRO A 158 4.44 -6.73 -16.12
C PRO A 158 4.69 -6.05 -17.48
N PRO A 159 5.35 -4.88 -17.52
CA PRO A 159 5.79 -4.28 -18.77
C PRO A 159 6.71 -5.24 -19.54
N PRO A 160 6.66 -5.26 -20.90
CA PRO A 160 7.34 -6.27 -21.73
C PRO A 160 8.86 -6.34 -21.57
N ASN A 161 9.51 -5.27 -21.08
CA ASN A 161 10.96 -5.21 -20.83
C ASN A 161 11.33 -5.07 -19.35
N SER A 162 10.42 -5.44 -18.43
CA SER A 162 10.66 -5.33 -17.00
C SER A 162 11.60 -6.42 -16.48
N LYS A 163 12.57 -6.04 -15.63
CA LYS A 163 13.44 -6.98 -14.93
C LYS A 163 12.69 -7.57 -13.75
N LEU A 164 12.01 -8.70 -13.99
CA LEU A 164 11.29 -9.44 -12.97
C LEU A 164 12.24 -10.32 -12.15
N THR A 165 12.02 -10.35 -10.84
CA THR A 165 12.81 -11.13 -9.89
C THR A 165 11.95 -11.57 -8.71
N ASP A 166 12.49 -12.37 -7.81
CA ASP A 166 11.77 -12.89 -6.65
C ASP A 166 12.05 -12.04 -5.41
N LEU A 167 11.15 -12.05 -4.42
CA LEU A 167 11.38 -11.31 -3.17
C LEU A 167 12.63 -11.82 -2.44
N ARG A 168 12.91 -13.12 -2.49
CA ARG A 168 14.17 -13.70 -1.97
C ARG A 168 15.41 -12.99 -2.50
N THR A 169 15.52 -12.83 -3.81
CA THR A 169 16.68 -12.18 -4.43
C THR A 169 16.79 -10.71 -4.04
N ILE A 170 15.67 -10.01 -3.83
CA ILE A 170 15.68 -8.62 -3.36
C ILE A 170 16.13 -8.53 -1.89
N VAL A 171 15.67 -9.43 -1.02
CA VAL A 171 16.08 -9.53 0.40
C VAL A 171 17.59 -9.77 0.49
N GLU A 172 18.09 -10.77 -0.24
CA GLU A 172 19.52 -11.12 -0.27
C GLU A 172 20.39 -9.99 -0.80
N ARG A 173 19.90 -9.19 -1.76
CA ARG A 173 20.63 -8.05 -2.32
C ARG A 173 20.60 -6.82 -1.40
N HIS A 174 19.63 -6.72 -0.50
CA HIS A 174 19.44 -5.56 0.38
C HIS A 174 19.24 -5.97 1.85
N PRO A 175 20.19 -6.72 2.46
CA PRO A 175 20.02 -7.26 3.81
C PRO A 175 19.88 -6.18 4.88
N ASN A 176 20.47 -5.01 4.63
CA ASN A 176 20.45 -3.87 5.56
C ASN A 176 19.22 -2.96 5.42
N ARG A 177 18.23 -3.33 4.60
CA ARG A 177 17.04 -2.52 4.35
C ARG A 177 15.76 -3.33 4.47
N VAL A 178 14.67 -2.64 4.75
CA VAL A 178 13.32 -3.20 4.69
C VAL A 178 12.85 -3.19 3.24
N ILE A 179 12.05 -4.17 2.83
CA ILE A 179 11.40 -4.17 1.52
C ILE A 179 9.93 -3.85 1.71
N ALA A 180 9.37 -2.96 0.88
CA ALA A 180 7.95 -2.62 0.93
C ALA A 180 7.24 -3.08 -0.33
N ILE A 181 6.18 -3.85 -0.15
CA ILE A 181 5.31 -4.35 -1.21
C ILE A 181 3.86 -3.98 -0.90
N PHE A 182 3.13 -3.64 -1.96
CA PHE A 182 1.68 -3.45 -1.94
C PHE A 182 1.00 -4.67 -2.59
N PRO A 183 0.76 -5.77 -1.83
CA PRO A 183 0.36 -7.05 -2.41
C PRO A 183 -1.01 -7.02 -3.10
N GLU A 184 -1.88 -6.06 -2.79
CA GLU A 184 -3.14 -5.83 -3.52
C GLU A 184 -2.92 -5.41 -4.98
N SER A 185 -1.69 -4.98 -5.33
CA SER A 185 -1.25 -4.56 -6.67
C SER A 185 -2.07 -3.43 -7.32
N GLY A 186 -2.97 -2.80 -6.55
CA GLY A 186 -3.78 -1.67 -6.97
C GLY A 186 -4.46 -1.01 -5.78
N THR A 187 -4.77 0.27 -5.92
CA THR A 187 -5.38 1.06 -4.84
C THR A 187 -6.85 0.73 -4.56
N THR A 188 -7.26 0.82 -3.30
CA THR A 188 -8.67 0.73 -2.87
C THR A 188 -9.08 1.97 -2.09
N ASN A 189 -10.34 2.03 -1.68
CA ASN A 189 -10.85 3.07 -0.78
C ASN A 189 -10.56 2.79 0.70
N GLY A 190 -9.78 1.75 1.01
CA GLY A 190 -9.43 1.34 2.37
C GLY A 190 -10.54 0.66 3.17
N LYS A 191 -11.70 0.35 2.55
CA LYS A 191 -12.79 -0.41 3.20
C LYS A 191 -12.72 -1.91 2.89
N GLY A 192 -12.06 -2.28 1.81
CA GLY A 192 -11.84 -3.66 1.38
C GLY A 192 -10.36 -3.95 1.16
N ILE A 193 -9.95 -5.18 1.46
CA ILE A 193 -8.63 -5.73 1.11
C ILE A 193 -8.83 -6.71 -0.04
N LEU A 194 -8.22 -6.42 -1.20
CA LEU A 194 -8.28 -7.28 -2.38
C LEU A 194 -7.49 -8.59 -2.16
N PRO A 195 -7.72 -9.63 -2.97
CA PRO A 195 -6.87 -10.80 -2.99
C PRO A 195 -5.39 -10.41 -3.21
N LEU A 196 -4.52 -10.99 -2.38
CA LEU A 196 -3.10 -10.65 -2.38
C LEU A 196 -2.36 -11.38 -3.50
N SER A 197 -1.38 -10.71 -4.10
CA SER A 197 -0.50 -11.33 -5.10
C SER A 197 0.31 -12.49 -4.50
N PRO A 198 0.48 -13.61 -5.23
CA PRO A 198 1.29 -14.74 -4.79
C PRO A 198 2.79 -14.42 -4.70
N ALA A 199 3.21 -13.19 -5.08
CA ALA A 199 4.56 -12.70 -4.85
C ALA A 199 5.04 -12.88 -3.40
N LEU A 200 4.16 -12.74 -2.40
CA LEU A 200 4.48 -12.95 -0.98
C LEU A 200 4.97 -14.37 -0.65
N LEU A 201 4.68 -15.35 -1.50
CA LEU A 201 5.12 -16.74 -1.32
C LEU A 201 6.61 -16.93 -1.64
N THR A 202 7.22 -15.96 -2.34
CA THR A 202 8.65 -15.99 -2.69
C THR A 202 9.56 -15.42 -1.61
N VAL A 203 8.98 -14.98 -0.48
CA VAL A 203 9.74 -14.46 0.67
C VAL A 203 10.57 -15.59 1.30
N PRO A 204 11.84 -15.33 1.65
CA PRO A 204 12.66 -16.28 2.40
C PRO A 204 12.00 -16.70 3.72
N THR A 205 12.22 -17.94 4.14
CA THR A 205 11.61 -18.53 5.36
C THR A 205 12.10 -17.88 6.65
N ASP A 206 13.31 -17.31 6.62
CA ASP A 206 13.97 -16.56 7.69
C ASP A 206 13.53 -15.10 7.76
N ALA A 207 12.98 -14.55 6.68
CA ALA A 207 12.52 -13.17 6.63
C ALA A 207 11.08 -13.03 7.17
N LYS A 208 10.88 -12.07 8.07
CA LYS A 208 9.55 -11.75 8.61
C LYS A 208 8.76 -10.87 7.64
N ILE A 209 7.48 -11.19 7.47
CA ILE A 209 6.47 -10.41 6.77
C ILE A 209 5.67 -9.64 7.82
N PHE A 210 5.72 -8.32 7.78
CA PHE A 210 4.96 -7.42 8.65
C PHE A 210 3.77 -6.84 7.89
N PRO A 211 2.53 -7.27 8.17
CA PRO A 211 1.34 -6.62 7.63
C PRO A 211 1.20 -5.21 8.22
N VAL A 212 1.16 -4.20 7.36
CA VAL A 212 1.01 -2.79 7.75
C VAL A 212 -0.28 -2.22 7.16
N SER A 213 -1.21 -1.83 8.02
CA SER A 213 -2.43 -1.15 7.60
C SER A 213 -2.34 0.35 7.86
N MET A 214 -2.59 1.12 6.81
CA MET A 214 -2.66 2.59 6.82
C MET A 214 -4.09 3.03 6.54
N ARG A 215 -4.59 3.96 7.36
CA ARG A 215 -5.92 4.55 7.22
C ARG A 215 -5.87 6.05 7.44
N TYR A 216 -6.60 6.78 6.61
CA TYR A 216 -6.67 8.23 6.64
C TYR A 216 -7.92 8.73 7.35
N THR A 217 -7.76 9.84 8.08
CA THR A 217 -8.85 10.65 8.61
C THR A 217 -8.62 12.11 8.20
N PRO A 218 -9.47 12.69 7.34
CA PRO A 218 -10.58 12.08 6.59
C PRO A 218 -10.12 11.02 5.55
N PRO A 219 -11.00 10.09 5.11
CA PRO A 219 -10.63 9.03 4.18
C PRO A 219 -10.67 9.46 2.69
N ASP A 220 -10.89 10.74 2.41
CA ASP A 220 -11.17 11.26 1.07
C ASP A 220 -9.93 11.37 0.17
N ILE A 221 -8.72 11.29 0.75
CA ILE A 221 -7.42 11.24 0.04
C ILE A 221 -7.03 9.84 -0.47
N THR A 222 -7.95 8.88 -0.43
CA THR A 222 -7.78 7.58 -1.10
C THR A 222 -8.03 7.72 -2.61
N THR A 223 -7.36 6.87 -3.40
CA THR A 223 -7.35 6.92 -4.87
C THR A 223 -7.83 5.61 -5.50
N PRO A 224 -9.04 5.10 -5.16
CA PRO A 224 -9.54 3.84 -5.72
C PRO A 224 -9.79 3.92 -7.23
N VAL A 225 -10.05 5.12 -7.76
CA VAL A 225 -10.20 5.38 -9.19
C VAL A 225 -8.94 6.10 -9.70
N PRO A 226 -8.24 5.55 -10.71
CA PRO A 226 -7.04 6.17 -11.27
C PRO A 226 -7.37 7.45 -12.07
N GLY A 227 -6.35 8.28 -12.29
CA GLY A 227 -6.44 9.48 -13.14
C GLY A 227 -7.05 10.71 -12.48
N ALA A 228 -7.50 10.62 -11.22
CA ALA A 228 -8.10 11.74 -10.49
C ALA A 228 -7.06 12.69 -9.85
N TRP A 229 -5.99 13.06 -10.59
CA TRP A 229 -4.84 13.82 -10.09
C TRP A 229 -5.21 15.15 -9.41
N ILE A 230 -5.95 16.00 -10.13
CA ILE A 230 -6.33 17.33 -9.62
C ILE A 230 -7.27 17.20 -8.42
N GLN A 231 -8.19 16.23 -8.46
CA GLN A 231 -9.12 15.97 -7.35
C GLN A 231 -8.38 15.45 -6.11
N PHE A 232 -7.38 14.60 -6.31
CA PHE A 232 -6.51 14.13 -5.23
C PHE A 232 -5.72 15.28 -4.61
N LEU A 233 -5.05 16.10 -5.44
CA LEU A 233 -4.30 17.27 -4.95
C LEU A 233 -5.21 18.26 -4.22
N TRP A 234 -6.42 18.51 -4.74
CA TRP A 234 -7.41 19.36 -4.08
C TRP A 234 -7.73 18.87 -2.67
N LYS A 235 -8.06 17.58 -2.52
CA LYS A 235 -8.38 16.98 -1.22
C LYS A 235 -7.17 16.91 -0.30
N LEU A 236 -5.99 16.63 -0.85
CA LEU A 236 -4.76 16.54 -0.08
C LEU A 236 -4.34 17.91 0.46
N LEU A 237 -4.35 18.96 -0.36
CA LEU A 237 -3.80 20.27 0.02
C LEU A 237 -4.86 21.21 0.62
N GLY A 238 -6.14 21.05 0.24
CA GLY A 238 -7.24 21.90 0.70
C GLY A 238 -7.71 21.59 2.13
N ARG A 239 -7.39 20.43 2.69
CA ARG A 239 -7.80 20.12 4.08
C ARG A 239 -6.81 20.74 5.08
N PRO A 240 -7.27 21.33 6.19
CA PRO A 240 -6.37 21.89 7.21
C PRO A 240 -5.34 20.89 7.73
N THR A 241 -5.79 19.67 8.03
CA THR A 241 -4.98 18.59 8.58
C THR A 241 -5.43 17.22 8.09
N HIS A 242 -4.49 16.30 7.96
CA HIS A 242 -4.73 14.88 7.76
C HIS A 242 -4.08 14.08 8.89
N CYS A 243 -4.75 13.01 9.31
CA CYS A 243 -4.18 12.05 10.26
C CYS A 243 -4.03 10.69 9.59
N ILE A 244 -2.81 10.13 9.67
CA ILE A 244 -2.53 8.76 9.25
C ILE A 244 -2.58 7.88 10.51
N ARG A 245 -3.47 6.88 10.50
CA ARG A 245 -3.51 5.84 11.52
C ARG A 245 -2.81 4.62 10.95
N VAL A 246 -1.67 4.28 11.56
CA VAL A 246 -0.82 3.18 11.11
C VAL A 246 -0.87 2.08 12.15
N ARG A 247 -1.13 0.87 11.67
CA ARG A 247 -1.25 -0.33 12.48
C ARG A 247 -0.34 -1.39 11.91
N ILE A 248 0.52 -1.97 12.73
CA ILE A 248 1.48 -2.99 12.31
C ILE A 248 1.17 -4.28 13.08
N ALA A 249 0.97 -5.37 12.35
CA ALA A 249 0.80 -6.70 12.91
C ALA A 249 2.14 -7.30 13.34
N GLU A 250 2.07 -8.33 14.17
CA GLU A 250 3.23 -9.17 14.46
C GLU A 250 3.78 -9.80 13.18
N GLY A 251 5.11 -9.90 13.10
CA GLY A 251 5.80 -10.45 11.93
C GLY A 251 5.51 -11.93 11.74
N MET A 252 5.02 -12.29 10.56
CA MET A 252 4.72 -13.66 10.14
C MET A 252 5.90 -14.22 9.35
N VAL A 253 6.16 -15.53 9.44
CA VAL A 253 7.18 -16.20 8.62
C VAL A 253 6.54 -17.04 7.54
N ASN A 254 7.23 -17.18 6.41
CA ASN A 254 6.76 -18.02 5.33
C ASN A 254 7.00 -19.50 5.69
N THR A 255 5.99 -20.22 6.15
CA THR A 255 6.09 -21.63 6.53
C THR A 255 5.85 -22.60 5.37
N THR A 256 5.44 -22.12 4.20
CA THR A 256 4.97 -22.97 3.09
C THR A 256 6.08 -23.85 2.50
N LYS A 257 7.34 -23.41 2.57
CA LYS A 257 8.50 -24.18 2.10
C LYS A 257 9.12 -25.10 3.15
N ALA A 258 8.90 -24.84 4.44
CA ALA A 258 9.46 -25.65 5.52
C ALA A 258 8.72 -27.00 5.70
N VAL A 259 7.46 -27.07 5.26
CA VAL A 259 6.65 -28.30 5.32
C VAL A 259 7.03 -29.29 4.19
N ASN A 260 7.62 -28.81 3.09
CA ASN A 260 8.02 -29.65 1.94
C ASN A 260 9.41 -30.29 2.11
N GLY A 261 9.90 -30.43 3.34
CA GLY A 261 11.20 -31.02 3.69
C GLY A 261 11.27 -32.55 3.57
N VAL A 262 10.37 -33.19 2.82
CA VAL A 262 10.42 -34.62 2.51
C VAL A 262 10.32 -34.78 0.99
N SER A 263 11.45 -35.12 0.38
CA SER A 263 11.67 -35.72 -0.94
C SER A 263 10.98 -35.11 -2.16
N SER A 264 11.81 -34.84 -3.16
CA SER A 264 11.49 -34.92 -4.59
C SER A 264 10.55 -36.09 -4.92
N HIS A 265 9.25 -35.82 -4.98
CA HIS A 265 8.30 -36.56 -5.80
C HIS A 265 7.17 -35.60 -6.17
N GLU A 266 6.90 -35.54 -7.48
CA GLU A 266 5.75 -34.89 -8.07
C GLU A 266 4.46 -35.59 -7.60
N GLU A 267 4.00 -35.29 -6.39
CA GLU A 267 2.63 -35.61 -5.99
C GLU A 267 1.75 -34.39 -6.22
N SER A 268 0.82 -34.58 -7.15
CA SER A 268 -0.22 -33.64 -7.56
C SER A 268 -1.08 -33.22 -6.37
N THR A 269 -0.62 -32.21 -5.64
CA THR A 269 -1.45 -31.42 -4.75
C THR A 269 -2.47 -30.66 -5.63
N PRO A 270 -3.76 -30.62 -5.27
CA PRO A 270 -4.74 -29.89 -6.06
C PRO A 270 -4.38 -28.40 -6.03
N ALA A 271 -3.82 -27.92 -7.14
CA ALA A 271 -3.59 -26.52 -7.38
C ALA A 271 -4.96 -25.80 -7.45
N GLY A 272 -5.13 -24.73 -6.66
CA GLY A 272 -6.24 -23.81 -6.86
C GLY A 272 -6.16 -23.10 -8.22
N GLU A 273 -7.13 -22.26 -8.55
CA GLU A 273 -7.32 -21.58 -9.86
C GLU A 273 -6.09 -20.79 -10.39
N ASP A 274 -4.99 -20.69 -9.62
CA ASP A 274 -3.75 -19.97 -9.94
C ASP A 274 -2.43 -20.76 -9.72
N GLY A 275 -2.47 -22.07 -9.50
CA GLY A 275 -1.23 -22.84 -9.20
C GLY A 275 -0.68 -22.61 -7.79
N VAL A 276 -1.53 -22.12 -6.89
CA VAL A 276 -1.26 -21.87 -5.46
C VAL A 276 -1.76 -23.05 -4.63
N THR A 277 -0.94 -23.59 -3.75
CA THR A 277 -1.35 -24.70 -2.85
C THR A 277 -2.23 -24.20 -1.71
N VAL A 278 -2.90 -25.12 -1.00
CA VAL A 278 -3.76 -24.77 0.14
C VAL A 278 -2.95 -24.11 1.27
N GLU A 279 -1.73 -24.57 1.53
CA GLU A 279 -0.82 -23.99 2.53
C GLU A 279 -0.36 -22.58 2.11
N GLU A 280 -0.04 -22.40 0.83
CA GLU A 280 0.30 -21.10 0.29
C GLU A 280 -0.87 -20.12 0.40
N GLN A 281 -2.09 -20.58 0.12
CA GLN A 281 -3.29 -19.76 0.27
C GLN A 281 -3.52 -19.37 1.73
N LYS A 282 -3.26 -20.27 2.70
CA LYS A 282 -3.38 -19.96 4.14
C LYS A 282 -2.45 -18.80 4.56
N LEU A 283 -1.23 -18.73 4.01
CA LEU A 283 -0.31 -17.63 4.30
C LEU A 283 -0.85 -16.30 3.74
N LEU A 284 -1.28 -16.29 2.47
CA LEU A 284 -1.88 -15.10 1.86
C LEU A 284 -3.11 -14.63 2.63
N ASP A 285 -3.97 -15.57 3.02
CA ASP A 285 -5.17 -15.33 3.80
C ASP A 285 -4.86 -14.75 5.19
N SER A 286 -3.82 -15.26 5.86
CA SER A 286 -3.39 -14.77 7.18
C SER A 286 -2.89 -13.32 7.10
N VAL A 287 -2.11 -13.00 6.06
CA VAL A 287 -1.65 -11.62 5.81
C VAL A 287 -2.83 -10.71 5.47
N ALA A 288 -3.74 -11.16 4.61
CA ALA A 288 -4.93 -10.40 4.22
C ALA A 288 -5.87 -10.16 5.40
N GLU A 289 -6.04 -11.14 6.28
CA GLU A 289 -6.84 -11.05 7.49
C GLU A 289 -6.22 -10.08 8.50
N ALA A 290 -4.90 -10.11 8.69
CA ALA A 290 -4.21 -9.12 9.50
C ALA A 290 -4.43 -7.70 8.95
N LEU A 291 -4.26 -7.48 7.64
CA LEU A 291 -4.52 -6.18 7.02
C LEU A 291 -5.98 -5.73 7.21
N ALA A 292 -6.95 -6.63 7.01
CA ALA A 292 -8.37 -6.33 7.16
C ALA A 292 -8.72 -5.97 8.61
N ARG A 293 -8.26 -6.77 9.57
CA ARG A 293 -8.48 -6.56 11.01
C ARG A 293 -7.88 -5.23 11.48
N LEU A 294 -6.63 -4.96 11.13
CA LEU A 294 -5.94 -3.72 11.51
C LEU A 294 -6.55 -2.47 10.86
N GLY A 295 -6.94 -2.56 9.59
CA GLY A 295 -7.56 -1.47 8.84
C GLY A 295 -9.02 -1.20 9.19
N ARG A 296 -9.65 -2.11 9.94
CA ARG A 296 -11.11 -2.19 10.09
C ARG A 296 -11.81 -2.27 8.73
N ALA A 297 -11.20 -3.02 7.81
CA ALA A 297 -11.70 -3.35 6.48
C ALA A 297 -12.22 -4.80 6.45
N LYS A 298 -12.83 -5.22 5.34
CA LYS A 298 -13.13 -6.64 5.10
C LYS A 298 -12.32 -7.17 3.93
N ARG A 299 -12.00 -8.46 3.96
CA ARG A 299 -11.52 -9.16 2.76
C ARG A 299 -12.64 -9.21 1.73
N VAL A 300 -12.31 -9.00 0.47
CA VAL A 300 -13.27 -9.04 -0.64
C VAL A 300 -12.75 -9.98 -1.72
N GLY A 301 -13.66 -10.62 -2.46
CA GLY A 301 -13.32 -11.50 -3.59
C GLY A 301 -13.11 -10.76 -4.91
N LEU A 302 -13.22 -9.42 -4.91
CA LEU A 302 -13.04 -8.59 -6.11
C LEU A 302 -11.55 -8.48 -6.47
N THR A 303 -11.23 -8.73 -7.73
CA THR A 303 -9.87 -8.67 -8.29
C THR A 303 -9.61 -7.35 -9.03
N LEU A 304 -8.38 -7.18 -9.51
CA LEU A 304 -8.02 -6.04 -10.36
C LEU A 304 -8.72 -6.08 -11.73
N LYS A 305 -9.20 -7.24 -12.19
CA LYS A 305 -10.01 -7.33 -13.41
C LYS A 305 -11.37 -6.64 -13.21
N GLU A 306 -12.06 -6.89 -12.09
CA GLU A 306 -13.28 -6.14 -11.77
C GLU A 306 -13.00 -4.65 -11.53
N LYS A 307 -11.84 -4.31 -10.96
CA LYS A 307 -11.42 -2.90 -10.84
C LYS A 307 -11.32 -2.24 -12.20
N GLU A 308 -10.68 -2.87 -13.18
CA GLU A 308 -10.56 -2.32 -14.53
C GLU A 308 -11.95 -2.10 -15.17
N ALA A 309 -12.83 -3.09 -15.05
CA ALA A 309 -14.23 -2.99 -15.52
C ALA A 309 -15.00 -1.85 -14.81
N PHE A 310 -14.81 -1.69 -13.49
CA PHE A 310 -15.39 -0.59 -12.73
C PHE A 310 -14.91 0.77 -13.24
N VAL A 311 -13.60 0.92 -13.48
CA VAL A 311 -13.03 2.18 -13.98
C VAL A 311 -13.55 2.52 -15.37
N LYS A 312 -13.68 1.53 -16.27
CA LYS A 312 -14.31 1.71 -17.59
C LYS A 312 -15.76 2.21 -17.46
N ALA A 313 -16.55 1.59 -16.58
CA ALA A 313 -17.93 2.01 -16.31
C ALA A 313 -18.02 3.41 -15.66
N TRP A 314 -17.11 3.72 -14.74
CA TRP A 314 -17.02 5.00 -14.05
C TRP A 314 -16.73 6.16 -15.01
N ASN A 315 -15.77 5.96 -15.93
CA ASN A 315 -15.39 6.98 -16.89
C ASN A 315 -16.46 7.22 -17.96
N LYS A 316 -17.22 6.19 -18.37
CA LYS A 316 -18.36 6.34 -19.29
C LYS A 316 -19.44 7.26 -18.75
N ARG A 317 -19.57 7.40 -17.42
CA ARG A 317 -20.54 8.31 -16.77
C ARG A 317 -20.07 9.77 -16.75
N ARG A 318 -18.76 10.02 -16.74
CA ARG A 318 -18.18 11.38 -16.63
C ARG A 318 -18.06 12.09 -17.99
N ARG A 319 -18.11 11.33 -19.08
CA ARG A 319 -18.29 11.85 -20.45
C ARG A 319 -19.77 12.04 -20.71
#